data_AF-A0A084ZEZ3-F1
#
_entry.id   AF-A0A084ZEZ3-F1
#
_cell.length_a   1.000
_cell.length_b   1.000
_cell.length_c   1.000
_cell.angle_alpha   90.00
_cell.angle_beta   90.00
_cell.angle_gamma   90.00
#
_symmetry.space_group_name_H-M   'P 1'
#
loop_
_entity.id
_entity.type
_entity.pdbx_description
1 polymer ?
#
loop_
_entity_poly.entity_id
_entity_poly.type
_entity_poly.pdbx_seq_one_letter_code
_entity_poly.pdbx_strand_id
1 'polypeptide(L)' 'FPMLCAMVGSGLAALLCGLNGVMANGIGVGGLPGILSIQPTYWQVFAVAMLVAIIVPVALTAFIYQHKLRQGSLQII' A
#
# COMPACT_ATOMS: atom_id res chain seq x y z
N PHE A 1 13.81 0.07 7.60
CA PHE A 1 12.55 -0.64 7.95
C PHE A 1 11.35 -0.21 7.12
N PRO A 2 10.98 1.08 6.99
CA PRO A 2 9.70 1.47 6.39
C PRO A 2 9.58 1.11 4.90
N MET A 3 10.69 1.14 4.15
CA MET A 3 10.71 0.77 2.72
C MET A 3 10.19 -0.65 2.45
N LEU A 4 10.63 -1.66 3.22
CA LEU A 4 10.18 -3.04 3.02
C LEU A 4 8.69 -3.21 3.37
N CYS A 5 8.23 -2.57 4.46
CA CYS A 5 6.82 -2.57 4.83
C CYS A 5 5.95 -1.94 3.73
N ALA A 6 6.42 -0.85 3.12
CA ALA A 6 5.75 -0.20 2.00
C ALA A 6 5.65 -1.11 0.78
N MET A 7 6.71 -1.85 0.43
CA MET A 7 6.68 -2.81 -0.68
C MET A 7 5.65 -3.93 -0.46
N VAL A 8 5.53 -4.44 0.77
CA VAL A 8 4.53 -5.47 1.12
C VAL A 8 3.11 -4.90 1.04
N GLY A 9 2.90 -3.69 1.55
CA GLY A 9 1.61 -2.98 1.45
C GLY A 9 1.16 -2.77 0.01
N SER A 10 2.06 -2.28 -0.85
CA SER A 10 1.80 -2.08 -2.27
C SER A 10 1.52 -3.39 -3.01
N GLY A 11 2.22 -4.49 -2.66
CA GLY A 11 1.99 -5.81 -3.23
C GLY A 11 0.61 -6.38 -2.89
N LEU A 12 0.15 -6.21 -1.65
CA LEU A 12 -1.19 -6.62 -1.23
C LEU A 12 -2.28 -5.79 -1.91
N ALA A 13 -2.08 -4.48 -2.03
CA ALA A 13 -3.01 -3.62 -2.76
C ALA A 13 -3.09 -3.99 -4.25
N ALA A 14 -1.95 -4.29 -4.88
CA ALA A 14 -1.90 -4.74 -6.28
C ALA A 14 -2.60 -6.09 -6.47
N LEU A 15 -2.43 -7.03 -5.53
CA LEU A 15 -3.13 -8.32 -5.55
C LEU A 15 -4.65 -8.13 -5.41
N LEU A 16 -5.10 -7.27 -4.50
CA LEU A 16 -6.52 -6.96 -4.33
C LEU A 16 -7.12 -6.34 -5.58
N CYS A 17 -6.44 -5.38 -6.21
CA CYS A 17 -6.88 -4.80 -7.48
C CYS A 17 -6.90 -5.83 -8.62
N GLY A 18 -5.87 -6.69 -8.70
CA GLY A 18 -5.77 -7.73 -9.72
C GLY A 18 -6.84 -8.81 -9.60
N LEU A 19 -7.13 -9.27 -8.38
CA LEU A 19 -8.17 -10.28 -8.11
C LEU A 19 -9.59 -9.74 -8.38
N ASN A 20 -9.83 -8.45 -8.14
CA ASN A 20 -11.12 -7.80 -8.42
C ASN A 20 -11.26 -7.36 -9.89
N GLY A 21 -10.29 -7.66 -10.76
CA GLY A 21 -10.36 -7.31 -12.18
C GLY A 21 -10.45 -5.80 -12.41
N VAL A 22 -9.85 -4.98 -11.54
CA VAL A 22 -9.87 -3.51 -11.68
C VAL A 22 -9.17 -3.14 -12.98
N MET A 23 -9.95 -2.78 -13.99
CA MET A 23 -9.43 -2.38 -15.30
C MET A 23 -9.15 -0.87 -15.31
N ALA A 24 -7.91 -0.53 -15.66
CA ALA A 24 -7.52 0.84 -15.93
C ALA A 24 -7.90 1.21 -17.38
N ASN A 25 -8.61 2.32 -17.55
CA ASN A 25 -8.94 2.94 -18.84
C ASN A 25 -7.71 3.61 -19.50
N GLY A 26 -6.66 3.90 -18.73
CA GLY A 26 -5.40 4.46 -19.23
C GLY A 26 -4.18 3.95 -18.46
N ILE A 27 -2.99 4.15 -19.02
CA ILE A 27 -1.72 3.73 -18.41
C ILE A 27 -1.43 4.61 -17.19
N GLY A 28 -1.08 3.99 -16.06
CA GLY A 28 -0.65 4.71 -14.86
C GLY A 28 0.64 5.49 -15.12
N VAL A 29 0.55 6.81 -15.20
CA VAL A 29 1.73 7.71 -15.21
C VAL A 29 1.97 8.22 -13.80
N GLY A 30 3.23 8.18 -13.35
CA GLY A 30 3.59 8.62 -12.00
C GLY A 30 3.18 10.08 -11.78
N GLY A 31 2.32 10.32 -10.78
CA GLY A 31 1.82 11.66 -10.44
C GLY A 31 0.37 11.94 -10.85
N LEU A 32 -0.26 11.09 -11.68
CA LEU A 32 -1.71 11.18 -11.93
C LEU A 32 -2.49 10.49 -10.80
N PRO A 33 -3.62 11.06 -10.34
CA PRO A 33 -4.51 10.36 -9.43
C PRO A 33 -5.02 9.08 -10.11
N GLY A 34 -4.70 7.91 -9.54
CA GLY A 34 -5.10 6.60 -10.11
C GLY A 34 -6.61 6.45 -10.31
N ILE A 35 -7.41 7.23 -9.59
CA ILE A 35 -8.86 7.39 -9.73
C ILE A 35 -9.27 7.81 -11.15
N LEU A 36 -8.49 8.65 -11.83
CA LEU A 36 -8.78 9.09 -13.21
C LEU A 36 -8.40 8.03 -14.26
N SER A 37 -7.48 7.14 -13.90
CA SER A 37 -7.05 6.04 -14.76
C SER A 37 -7.98 4.83 -14.66
N ILE A 38 -8.84 4.73 -13.63
CA ILE A 38 -9.72 3.57 -13.37
C ILE A 38 -11.17 3.88 -13.72
N GLN A 39 -11.88 2.89 -14.26
CA GLN A 39 -13.31 3.02 -14.57
C GLN A 39 -14.14 3.33 -13.30
N PRO A 40 -15.13 4.24 -13.35
CA PRO A 40 -15.90 4.65 -12.16
C PRO A 40 -16.54 3.49 -11.39
N THR A 41 -16.89 2.41 -12.10
CA THR A 41 -17.44 1.18 -11.52
C THR A 41 -16.52 0.52 -10.50
N TYR A 42 -15.20 0.66 -10.66
CA TYR A 42 -14.19 0.04 -9.78
C TYR A 42 -13.61 1.00 -8.73
N TRP A 43 -14.11 2.24 -8.64
CA TRP A 43 -13.61 3.23 -7.66
C TRP A 43 -13.73 2.75 -6.22
N GLN A 44 -14.78 2.02 -5.87
CA GLN A 44 -14.96 1.48 -4.52
C GLN A 44 -13.86 0.48 -4.17
N VAL A 45 -13.56 -0.45 -5.09
CA VAL A 45 -12.48 -1.44 -4.91
C VAL A 45 -11.12 -0.75 -4.84
N PHE A 46 -10.89 0.24 -5.70
CA PHE A 46 -9.66 1.02 -5.69
C PHE A 46 -9.46 1.79 -4.38
N ALA A 47 -10.52 2.40 -3.84
CA ALA A 47 -10.46 3.09 -2.55
C ALA A 47 -10.11 2.15 -1.41
N VAL A 48 -10.67 0.93 -1.41
CA VAL A 48 -10.32 -0.11 -0.43
C VAL A 48 -8.87 -0.56 -0.58
N ALA A 49 -8.41 -0.81 -1.82
CA ALA A 49 -7.02 -1.18 -2.08
C ALA A 49 -6.04 -0.07 -1.66
N MET A 50 -6.38 1.19 -1.91
CA MET A 50 -5.59 2.35 -1.47
C MET A 50 -5.54 2.46 0.05
N LEU A 51 -6.65 2.19 0.74
CA LEU A 51 -6.70 2.11 2.21
C LEU A 51 -5.77 1.02 2.74
N VAL A 52 -5.80 -0.18 2.14
CA VAL A 52 -4.91 -1.28 2.51
C VAL A 52 -3.45 -0.91 2.25
N ALA A 53 -3.15 -0.26 1.13
CA ALA A 53 -1.81 0.22 0.79
C ALA A 53 -1.23 1.22 1.80
N ILE A 54 -2.07 1.93 2.57
CA ILE A 54 -1.64 2.88 3.60
C ILE A 54 -1.62 2.20 4.98
N ILE A 55 -2.70 1.52 5.34
CA ILE A 55 -2.87 0.92 6.68
C ILE A 55 -1.84 -0.18 6.92
N VAL A 56 -1.62 -1.07 5.94
CA VAL A 56 -0.69 -2.19 6.09
C VAL A 56 0.74 -1.73 6.37
N PRO A 57 1.35 -0.83 5.58
CA PRO A 57 2.71 -0.39 5.88
C PRO A 57 2.82 0.40 7.17
N VAL A 58 1.81 1.21 7.54
CA VAL A 58 1.82 1.93 8.82
C VAL A 58 1.76 0.94 9.99
N ALA A 59 0.87 -0.04 9.95
CA ALA A 59 0.73 -1.08 10.96
C ALA A 59 2.00 -1.95 11.06
N LEU A 60 2.53 -2.44 9.93
CA LEU A 60 3.76 -3.22 9.90
C LEU A 60 4.96 -2.40 10.41
N THR A 61 5.07 -1.12 10.01
CA THR A 61 6.19 -0.26 10.44
C THR A 61 6.11 -0.01 11.93
N ALA A 62 4.93 0.29 12.49
CA ALA A 62 4.74 0.46 13.92
C ALA A 62 5.08 -0.83 14.70
N PHE A 63 4.63 -1.98 14.20
CA PHE A 63 4.91 -3.27 14.82
C PHE A 63 6.41 -3.61 14.79
N ILE A 64 7.08 -3.48 13.63
CA ILE A 64 8.52 -3.72 13.49
C ILE A 64 9.32 -2.73 14.33
N TYR A 65 8.89 -1.47 14.42
CA TYR A 65 9.51 -0.47 15.28
C TYR A 65 9.43 -0.85 16.76
N GLN A 66 8.24 -1.24 17.24
CA GLN A 66 8.06 -1.73 18.62
C GLN A 66 8.87 -3.02 18.89
N HIS A 67 8.91 -3.93 17.91
CA HIS A 67 9.66 -5.18 18.03
C HIS A 67 11.18 -4.93 18.09
N LYS A 68 11.69 -3.97 17.30
CA LYS A 68 13.10 -3.57 17.33
C LYS A 68 13.46 -2.73 18.56
N LEU A 69 12.53 -1.93 19.08
CA LEU A 69 12.65 -1.26 20.39
C LEU A 69 12.86 -2.27 21.51
N ARG A 70 12.03 -3.33 21.55
CA ARG A 70 12.12 -4.38 22.57
C ARG A 70 13.42 -5.20 22.49
N GLN A 71 14.01 -5.34 21.31
CA GLN A 71 15.29 -6.04 21.13
C GLN A 71 16.52 -5.18 21.44
N GLY A 72 16.36 -3.92 21.87
CA GLY A 72 17.48 -3.05 22.28
C GLY A 72 18.51 -2.72 21.19
N SER A 73 18.25 -3.09 19.92
CA SER A 73 19.17 -2.87 18.78
C SER A 73 18.90 -1.58 17.99
N LEU A 74 18.02 -0.71 18.49
CA LEU A 74 17.86 0.62 17.93
C LEU A 74 19.08 1.44 18.35
N GLN A 75 20.11 1.43 17.50
CA GLN A 75 21.10 2.48 17.45
C GLN A 75 20.36 3.77 17.09
N ILE A 76 19.84 4.42 18.14
CA ILE A 76 19.57 5.85 18.14
C ILE A 76 20.95 6.46 17.99
N ILE A 77 21.26 6.93 16.78
CA ILE A 77 22.47 7.69 16.47
C ILE A 77 22.60 8.83 17.48
#